data_AF-A0A2G6I056-F1
#
_entry.id   AF-A0A2G6I056-F1
#
_cell.length_a   1.000
_cell.length_b   1.000
_cell.length_c   1.000
_cell.angle_alpha   90.00
_cell.angle_beta   90.00
_cell.angle_gamma   90.00
#
_symmetry.space_group_name_H-M   'P 1'
#
loop_
_entity.id
_entity.type
_entity.pdbx_description
1 polymer ?
#
loop_
_entity_poly.entity_id
_entity_poly.type
_entity_poly.pdbx_seq_one_letter_code
_entity_poly.pdbx_strand_id
1 'polypeptide(L)'
;MEYTNNEFCLEVWGDYACFTRPEMKVERVSYDVITPSAARGLFEAIFWKPAIHWNITKIEILNPIKWISVRRNEVGSTMSSRGKEIFIEDKRQQKAGLFLRDVRYRLYAELEFIRPAKRNNPEQQLQLEQMDENPGKYNAIFERRATKGQCFNQPYL
;
A
#
# COMPACT_ATOMS: atom_id res chain seq x y z
N MET A 1 13.22 -8.26 28.05
CA MET A 1 13.36 -8.94 26.75
C MET A 1 13.66 -7.87 25.72
N GLU A 2 14.84 -7.92 25.11
CA GLU A 2 15.12 -7.15 23.90
C GLU A 2 14.26 -7.77 22.79
N TYR A 3 13.34 -6.99 22.26
CA TYR A 3 12.51 -7.42 21.13
C TYR A 3 13.27 -7.04 19.86
N THR A 4 13.67 -8.02 19.06
CA THR A 4 14.25 -7.76 17.75
C THR A 4 13.14 -7.49 16.75
N ASN A 5 13.25 -6.39 16.02
CA ASN A 5 12.44 -6.16 14.84
C ASN A 5 12.85 -7.20 13.78
N ASN A 6 11.89 -8.00 13.31
CA ASN A 6 12.16 -8.95 12.24
C ASN A 6 12.06 -8.20 10.91
N GLU A 7 13.07 -8.35 10.06
CA GLU A 7 13.02 -7.91 8.67
C GLU A 7 12.37 -9.00 7.81
N PHE A 8 11.40 -8.59 7.00
CA PHE A 8 10.69 -9.45 6.07
C PHE A 8 11.00 -9.04 4.64
N CYS A 9 11.05 -10.03 3.76
CA CYS A 9 11.27 -9.85 2.33
C CYS A 9 10.06 -10.36 1.55
N LEU A 10 9.51 -9.52 0.69
CA LEU A 10 8.44 -9.87 -0.24
C LEU A 10 8.89 -9.67 -1.68
N GLU A 11 8.55 -10.62 -2.54
CA GLU A 11 8.66 -10.45 -3.98
C GLU A 11 7.29 -10.06 -4.54
N VAL A 12 7.24 -8.96 -5.29
CA VAL A 12 5.99 -8.38 -5.80
C VAL A 12 6.15 -8.04 -7.27
N TRP A 13 5.17 -8.42 -8.08
CA TRP A 13 5.17 -8.17 -9.52
C TRP A 13 3.77 -7.88 -10.04
N GLY A 14 3.71 -7.30 -11.23
CA GLY A 14 2.45 -7.05 -11.92
C GLY A 14 2.67 -6.61 -13.37
N ASP A 15 1.66 -6.84 -14.20
CA ASP A 15 1.70 -6.45 -15.61
C ASP A 15 1.78 -4.92 -15.78
N TYR A 16 1.18 -4.19 -14.84
CA TYR A 16 1.14 -2.73 -14.82
C TYR A 16 1.31 -2.19 -13.39
N ALA A 17 1.85 -0.99 -13.25
CA ALA A 17 1.90 -0.24 -11.99
C ALA A 17 1.78 1.27 -12.21
N CYS A 18 1.27 1.99 -11.20
CA CYS A 18 1.10 3.45 -11.27
C CYS A 18 1.32 4.14 -9.91
N PHE A 19 2.58 4.45 -9.63
CA PHE A 19 2.98 5.23 -8.46
C PHE A 19 2.86 6.72 -8.80
N THR A 20 1.65 7.25 -8.75
CA THR A 20 1.34 8.57 -9.34
C THR A 20 2.18 9.69 -8.73
N ARG A 21 2.86 10.45 -9.59
CA ARG A 21 3.54 11.69 -9.27
C ARG A 21 2.52 12.77 -8.87
N PRO A 22 2.63 13.39 -7.68
CA PRO A 22 1.64 14.34 -7.19
C PRO A 22 1.53 15.60 -8.08
N GLU A 23 2.62 16.00 -8.73
CA GLU A 23 2.66 17.14 -9.65
C GLU A 23 1.83 16.92 -10.93
N MET A 24 1.62 15.68 -11.35
CA MET A 24 0.91 15.30 -12.58
C MET A 24 -0.39 14.57 -12.26
N LYS A 25 -1.19 15.12 -11.34
CA LYS A 25 -2.43 14.47 -10.89
C LYS A 25 -3.52 14.39 -11.98
N VAL A 26 -3.49 15.31 -12.94
CA VAL A 26 -4.49 15.37 -14.03
C VAL A 26 -4.22 14.27 -15.07
N GLU A 27 -2.98 14.20 -15.55
CA GLU A 27 -2.50 13.15 -16.47
C GLU A 27 -1.61 12.21 -15.66
N ARG A 28 -2.12 11.03 -15.27
CA ARG A 28 -1.43 10.17 -14.31
C ARG A 28 -0.08 9.71 -14.86
N VAL A 29 1.00 10.23 -14.32
CA VAL A 29 2.35 9.77 -14.63
C VAL A 29 2.92 9.05 -13.41
N SER A 30 3.35 7.81 -13.60
CA SER A 30 4.00 7.05 -12.54
C SER A 30 5.40 7.60 -12.24
N TYR A 31 5.88 7.42 -11.01
CA TYR A 31 7.31 7.34 -10.75
C TYR A 31 7.89 6.12 -11.45
N ASP A 32 9.19 6.16 -11.68
CA ASP A 32 9.95 5.13 -12.37
C ASP A 32 10.00 3.82 -11.56
N VAL A 33 9.82 3.93 -10.24
CA VAL A 33 9.88 2.82 -9.28
C VAL A 33 8.82 3.00 -8.19
N ILE A 34 8.52 1.91 -7.48
CA ILE A 34 7.62 1.92 -6.32
C ILE A 34 8.11 2.87 -5.24
N THR A 35 7.18 3.67 -4.68
CA THR A 35 7.48 4.56 -3.56
C THR A 35 7.49 3.79 -2.23
N PRO A 36 8.25 4.23 -1.21
CA PRO A 36 8.20 3.61 0.11
C PRO A 36 6.78 3.59 0.72
N SER A 37 5.95 4.59 0.42
CA SER A 37 4.56 4.63 0.86
C SER A 37 3.70 3.55 0.22
N ALA A 38 3.86 3.29 -1.09
CA ALA A 38 3.17 2.23 -1.79
C ALA A 38 3.66 0.85 -1.33
N ALA A 39 4.98 0.68 -1.17
CA ALA A 39 5.57 -0.53 -0.62
C ALA A 39 5.01 -0.86 0.77
N ARG A 40 4.95 0.12 1.67
CA ARG A 40 4.33 -0.03 3.00
C ARG A 40 2.88 -0.49 2.90
N GLY A 41 2.10 0.11 1.98
CA GLY A 41 0.72 -0.28 1.73
C GLY A 41 0.55 -1.76 1.32
N LEU A 42 1.53 -2.35 0.61
CA LEU A 42 1.50 -3.78 0.27
C LEU A 42 1.65 -4.67 1.51
N PHE A 43 2.59 -4.33 2.42
CA PHE A 43 2.75 -5.06 3.69
C PHE A 43 1.50 -4.93 4.56
N GLU A 44 0.94 -3.71 4.65
CA GLU A 44 -0.30 -3.43 5.40
C GLU A 44 -1.50 -4.21 4.85
N ALA A 45 -1.60 -4.35 3.53
CA ALA A 45 -2.66 -5.12 2.87
C ALA A 45 -2.62 -6.61 3.23
N ILE A 46 -1.43 -7.17 3.49
CA ILE A 46 -1.28 -8.55 3.99
C ILE A 46 -1.69 -8.61 5.47
N PHE A 47 -1.09 -7.74 6.29
CA PHE A 47 -1.39 -7.66 7.71
C PHE A 47 -1.08 -6.28 8.28
N TRP A 48 -2.09 -5.69 8.92
CA TRP A 48 -1.97 -4.46 9.68
C TRP A 48 -2.79 -4.49 10.97
N LYS A 49 -2.26 -3.86 12.01
CA LYS A 49 -2.93 -3.56 13.28
C LYS A 49 -2.41 -2.22 13.80
N PRO A 50 -3.17 -1.48 14.63
CA PRO A 50 -2.70 -0.25 15.28
C PRO A 50 -1.42 -0.42 16.12
N ALA A 51 -1.16 -1.66 16.55
CA ALA A 51 -0.01 -2.06 17.34
C ALA A 51 1.29 -2.22 16.56
N ILE A 52 1.26 -2.14 15.23
CA ILE A 52 2.42 -2.37 14.38
C ILE A 52 2.61 -1.25 13.36
N HIS A 53 3.87 -1.00 13.01
CA HIS A 53 4.26 -0.12 11.94
C HIS A 53 5.26 -0.82 11.01
N TRP A 54 5.07 -0.63 9.71
CA TRP A 54 5.93 -1.22 8.68
C TRP A 54 6.94 -0.17 8.21
N ASN A 55 8.22 -0.43 8.48
CA ASN A 55 9.33 0.41 8.07
C ASN A 55 10.00 -0.19 6.84
N ILE A 56 9.87 0.44 5.68
CA ILE A 56 10.53 -0.03 4.46
C ILE A 56 12.03 0.27 4.56
N THR A 57 12.84 -0.78 4.53
CA THR A 57 14.31 -0.70 4.69
C THR A 57 15.02 -0.69 3.34
N LYS A 58 14.54 -1.48 2.37
CA LYS A 58 15.19 -1.63 1.07
C LYS A 58 14.18 -1.96 -0.03
N ILE A 59 14.43 -1.43 -1.22
CA ILE A 59 13.67 -1.73 -2.44
C ILE A 59 14.68 -2.15 -3.50
N GLU A 60 14.55 -3.37 -4.02
CA GLU A 60 15.31 -3.85 -5.17
C GLU A 60 14.42 -3.89 -6.41
N ILE A 61 14.96 -3.42 -7.52
CA ILE A 61 14.28 -3.38 -8.82
C ILE A 61 14.81 -4.57 -9.61
N LEU A 62 13.93 -5.54 -9.90
CA LEU A 62 14.32 -6.80 -10.55
C LEU A 62 14.13 -6.77 -12.07
N ASN A 63 13.19 -5.97 -12.56
CA ASN A 63 12.93 -5.78 -13.98
C ASN A 63 13.32 -4.37 -14.44
N PRO A 64 13.75 -4.20 -15.71
CA PRO A 64 14.04 -2.88 -16.26
C PRO A 64 12.77 -2.02 -16.34
N ILE A 65 12.94 -0.71 -16.19
CA ILE A 65 11.84 0.26 -16.21
C ILE A 65 11.30 0.36 -17.64
N LYS A 66 10.03 -0.03 -17.82
CA LYS A 66 9.31 0.06 -19.09
C LYS A 66 8.03 0.85 -18.89
N TRP A 67 7.69 1.68 -19.87
CA TRP A 67 6.50 2.52 -19.83
C TRP A 67 5.44 2.05 -20.81
N ILE A 68 4.18 2.31 -20.48
CA ILE A 68 3.05 2.13 -21.38
C ILE A 68 2.09 3.32 -21.24
N SER A 69 1.61 3.82 -22.38
CA SER A 69 0.54 4.81 -22.39
C SER A 69 -0.81 4.10 -22.39
N VAL A 70 -1.68 4.46 -21.43
CA VAL A 70 -3.04 3.95 -21.34
C VAL A 70 -4.00 5.13 -21.29
N ARG A 71 -5.03 5.12 -22.14
CA ARG A 71 -6.13 6.08 -22.08
C ARG A 71 -7.38 5.44 -21.51
N ARG A 72 -8.06 6.14 -20.61
CA ARG A 72 -9.32 5.69 -20.01
C ARG A 72 -10.36 6.79 -20.05
N ASN A 73 -11.61 6.41 -20.21
CA ASN A 73 -12.75 7.29 -19.97
C ASN A 73 -13.00 7.34 -18.46
N GLU A 74 -12.82 8.51 -17.85
CA GLU A 74 -13.09 8.78 -16.44
C GLU A 74 -14.20 9.83 -16.29
N VAL A 75 -14.82 9.89 -15.11
CA VAL A 75 -15.75 10.97 -14.77
C VAL A 75 -14.95 12.19 -14.33
N GLY A 76 -15.20 13.34 -14.95
CA GLY A 76 -14.48 14.59 -14.72
C GLY A 76 -14.94 15.42 -13.53
N SER A 77 -15.99 14.99 -12.84
CA SER A 77 -16.61 15.73 -11.74
C SER A 77 -16.95 14.84 -10.55
N THR A 78 -16.76 15.35 -9.34
CA THR A 78 -17.22 14.71 -8.10
C THR A 78 -18.66 15.13 -7.81
N MET A 79 -19.52 14.20 -7.37
CA MET A 79 -20.90 14.52 -6.98
C MET A 79 -20.91 15.44 -5.76
N SER A 80 -21.68 16.52 -5.82
CA SER A 80 -21.90 17.41 -4.66
C SER A 80 -23.29 17.19 -4.09
N SER A 81 -23.46 17.35 -2.79
CA SER A 81 -24.77 17.20 -2.12
C SER A 81 -25.82 18.23 -2.58
N ARG A 82 -25.40 19.30 -3.26
CA ARG A 82 -26.28 20.32 -3.85
C ARG A 82 -26.56 20.08 -5.33
N GLY A 83 -25.81 19.18 -5.97
CA GLY A 83 -26.01 18.81 -7.36
C GLY A 83 -27.16 17.81 -7.48
N LYS A 84 -27.94 17.91 -8.56
CA LYS A 84 -29.08 17.02 -8.80
C LYS A 84 -28.63 15.64 -9.28
N GLU A 85 -27.78 15.60 -10.30
CA GLU A 85 -27.24 14.38 -10.91
C GLU A 85 -25.95 14.68 -11.67
N ILE A 86 -25.14 13.65 -11.91
CA ILE A 86 -24.03 13.70 -12.87
C ILE A 86 -24.43 12.85 -14.07
N PHE A 87 -24.62 13.50 -15.21
CA PHE A 87 -24.79 12.80 -16.48
C PHE A 87 -23.41 12.45 -17.05
N ILE A 88 -23.15 11.15 -17.24
CA ILE A 88 -21.82 10.66 -17.61
C ILE A 88 -21.40 11.19 -18.98
N GLU A 89 -22.30 11.29 -19.96
CA GLU A 89 -21.96 11.77 -21.30
C GLU A 89 -21.48 13.22 -21.29
N ASP A 90 -22.04 14.07 -20.42
CA ASP A 90 -21.68 15.49 -20.33
C ASP A 90 -20.39 15.73 -19.53
N LYS A 91 -20.02 14.78 -18.66
CA LYS A 91 -18.88 14.88 -17.73
C LYS A 91 -17.80 13.83 -17.99
N ARG A 92 -17.85 13.14 -19.13
CA ARG A 92 -16.81 12.18 -19.53
C ARG A 92 -15.53 12.91 -19.89
N GLN A 93 -14.42 12.48 -19.32
CA GLN A 93 -13.09 12.95 -19.66
C GLN A 93 -12.22 11.77 -20.09
N GLN A 94 -11.45 11.96 -21.17
CA GLN A 94 -10.41 11.01 -21.55
C GLN A 94 -9.12 11.40 -20.86
N LYS A 95 -8.65 10.55 -19.95
CA LYS A 95 -7.36 10.77 -19.30
C LYS A 95 -6.35 9.79 -19.87
N ALA A 96 -5.25 10.35 -20.35
CA ALA A 96 -4.04 9.60 -20.63
C ALA A 96 -3.26 9.43 -19.32
N GLY A 97 -2.66 8.26 -19.15
CA GLY A 97 -1.66 8.05 -18.12
C GLY A 97 -0.47 7.28 -18.69
N LEU A 98 0.69 7.54 -18.09
CA LEU A 98 1.94 6.88 -18.36
C LEU A 98 2.25 5.94 -17.19
N PHE A 99 1.98 4.67 -17.41
CA PHE A 99 2.08 3.59 -16.42
C PHE A 99 3.39 2.84 -16.61
N LEU A 100 3.83 2.15 -15.56
CA LEU A 100 4.88 1.16 -15.69
C LEU A 100 4.30 -0.15 -16.24
N ARG A 101 5.12 -0.93 -16.93
CA ARG A 101 4.76 -2.24 -17.49
C ARG A 101 5.76 -3.30 -17.03
N ASP A 102 5.26 -4.50 -16.75
CA ASP A 102 6.09 -5.68 -16.45
C ASP A 102 7.05 -5.40 -15.28
N VAL A 103 6.47 -4.94 -14.17
CA VAL A 103 7.24 -4.55 -12.99
C VAL A 103 7.47 -5.76 -12.08
N ARG A 104 8.66 -5.80 -11.46
CA ARG A 104 9.01 -6.80 -10.47
C ARG A 104 9.99 -6.18 -9.47
N TYR A 105 9.67 -6.34 -8.18
CA TYR A 105 10.41 -5.77 -7.08
C TYR A 105 10.66 -6.83 -6.00
N ARG A 106 11.75 -6.64 -5.26
CA ARG A 106 11.95 -7.27 -3.97
C ARG A 106 11.96 -6.20 -2.89
N LEU A 107 11.02 -6.30 -1.97
CA LEU A 107 10.74 -5.28 -0.96
C LEU A 107 11.14 -5.83 0.41
N TYR A 108 11.88 -5.03 1.16
CA TYR A 108 12.30 -5.35 2.52
C TYR A 108 11.65 -4.38 3.48
N ALA A 109 11.10 -4.91 4.56
CA ALA A 109 10.50 -4.11 5.61
C ALA A 109 10.67 -4.73 6.99
N GLU A 110 10.92 -3.90 7.98
CA GLU A 110 10.88 -4.27 9.38
C GLU A 110 9.49 -4.05 9.97
N LEU A 111 9.04 -5.01 10.78
CA LEU A 111 7.83 -4.87 11.59
C LEU A 111 8.21 -4.28 12.95
N GLU A 112 7.88 -3.01 13.16
CA GLU A 112 8.03 -2.32 14.44
C GLU A 112 6.77 -2.53 15.30
N PHE A 113 6.95 -3.08 16.50
CA PHE A 113 5.85 -3.20 17.47
C PHE A 113 5.76 -1.96 18.37
N ILE A 114 4.62 -1.28 18.30
CA ILE A 114 4.34 -0.11 19.13
C ILE A 114 3.74 -0.59 20.46
N ARG A 115 4.49 -0.38 21.54
CA ARG A 115 4.03 -0.69 22.91
C ARG A 115 2.76 0.10 23.25
N PRO A 116 1.78 -0.49 23.99
CA PRO A 116 0.52 0.17 24.36
C PRO A 116 0.70 1.59 24.91
N ALA A 117 1.65 1.80 25.83
CA ALA A 117 1.94 3.09 26.45
C ALA A 117 2.40 4.21 25.49
N LYS A 118 2.80 3.88 24.26
CA LYS A 118 3.23 4.84 23.22
C LYS A 118 2.17 5.07 22.14
N ARG A 119 0.97 4.50 22.27
CA ARG A 119 -0.09 4.60 21.25
C ARG A 119 -0.90 5.87 21.47
N ASN A 120 -1.20 6.57 20.38
CA ASN A 120 -1.84 7.90 20.41
C ASN A 120 -3.34 7.87 20.78
N ASN A 121 -3.98 6.70 20.85
CA ASN A 121 -5.41 6.58 21.09
C ASN A 121 -5.72 5.80 22.40
N PRO A 122 -6.22 6.47 23.45
CA PRO A 122 -6.53 5.86 24.75
C PRO A 122 -7.60 4.77 24.72
N GLU A 123 -8.60 4.89 23.84
CA GLU A 123 -9.69 3.91 23.74
C GLU A 123 -9.21 2.59 23.11
N GLN A 124 -8.29 2.69 22.15
CA GLN A 124 -7.62 1.52 21.59
C GLN A 124 -6.68 0.89 22.62
N GLN A 125 -6.06 1.69 23.49
CA GLN A 125 -5.16 1.18 24.52
C GLN A 125 -5.86 0.21 25.48
N LEU A 126 -7.06 0.54 25.96
CA LEU A 126 -7.86 -0.29 26.88
C LEU A 126 -8.35 -1.61 26.29
N GLN A 127 -8.78 -1.63 25.02
CA GLN A 127 -9.21 -2.87 24.36
C GLN A 127 -8.03 -3.79 24.01
N LEU A 128 -6.86 -3.21 23.74
CA LEU A 128 -5.68 -3.96 23.30
C LEU A 128 -4.85 -4.47 24.48
N GLU A 129 -4.86 -3.80 25.65
CA GLU A 129 -4.26 -4.31 26.89
C GLU A 129 -4.93 -5.58 27.40
N GLN A 130 -6.19 -5.83 27.02
CA GLN A 130 -6.90 -7.08 27.32
C GLN A 130 -6.53 -8.24 26.38
N MET A 131 -5.84 -7.95 25.27
CA MET A 131 -5.34 -8.97 24.36
C MET A 131 -3.86 -9.19 24.64
N ASP A 132 -3.45 -10.44 24.83
CA ASP A 132 -2.02 -10.80 24.91
C ASP A 132 -1.34 -10.52 23.55
N GLU A 133 -0.98 -9.26 23.33
CA GLU A 133 -0.25 -8.75 22.18
C GLU A 133 1.24 -8.85 22.46
N ASN A 134 1.96 -9.54 21.58
CA ASN A 134 3.41 -9.58 21.61
C ASN A 134 3.96 -9.51 20.18
N PRO A 135 5.20 -9.03 19.99
CA PRO A 135 5.82 -8.93 18.66
C PRO A 135 5.87 -10.27 17.92
N GLY A 136 6.19 -11.38 18.62
CA GLY A 136 6.30 -12.71 18.02
C GLY A 136 5.00 -13.21 17.38
N LYS A 137 3.86 -12.94 18.01
CA LYS A 137 2.51 -13.24 17.50
C LYS A 137 2.27 -12.54 16.16
N TYR A 138 2.63 -11.27 16.06
CA TYR A 138 2.42 -10.51 14.82
C TYR A 138 3.37 -10.91 13.72
N ASN A 139 4.64 -11.13 14.04
CA ASN A 139 5.63 -11.68 13.11
C ASN A 139 5.12 -13.02 12.52
N ALA A 140 4.67 -13.94 13.37
CA ALA A 140 4.14 -15.24 12.95
C ALA A 140 2.84 -15.13 12.13
N ILE A 141 1.95 -14.19 12.46
CA ILE A 141 0.72 -13.97 11.68
C ILE A 141 1.05 -13.45 10.28
N PHE A 142 1.94 -12.47 10.17
CA PHE A 142 2.35 -11.92 8.88
C PHE A 142 3.04 -13.00 8.04
N GLU A 143 4.04 -13.68 8.59
CA GLU A 143 4.77 -14.76 7.91
C GLU A 143 3.81 -15.81 7.36
N ARG A 144 2.93 -16.34 8.21
CA ARG A 144 1.92 -17.32 7.80
C ARG A 144 1.01 -16.80 6.67
N ARG A 145 0.60 -15.54 6.74
CA ARG A 145 -0.28 -14.93 5.72
C ARG A 145 0.46 -14.75 4.39
N ALA A 146 1.66 -14.20 4.43
CA ALA A 146 2.50 -14.00 3.25
C ALA A 146 2.81 -15.33 2.55
N THR A 147 3.23 -16.36 3.29
CA THR A 147 3.53 -17.69 2.72
C THR A 147 2.30 -18.34 2.07
N LYS A 148 1.11 -18.12 2.62
CA LYS A 148 -0.15 -18.66 2.08
C LYS A 148 -0.79 -17.78 1.01
N GLY A 149 -0.21 -16.62 0.68
CA GLY A 149 -0.82 -15.64 -0.20
C GLY A 149 -2.12 -15.03 0.36
N GLN A 150 -2.32 -15.06 1.68
CA GLN A 150 -3.49 -14.50 2.33
C GLN A 150 -3.29 -13.01 2.58
N CYS A 151 -4.28 -12.20 2.24
CA CYS A 151 -4.30 -10.77 2.50
C CYS A 151 -5.64 -10.34 3.09
N PHE A 152 -5.67 -9.18 3.74
CA PHE A 152 -6.90 -8.54 4.18
C PHE A 152 -7.64 -7.91 3.00
N ASN A 153 -6.90 -7.24 2.13
CA ASN A 153 -7.36 -6.71 0.86
C ASN A 153 -6.31 -7.02 -0.20
N GLN A 154 -6.75 -7.17 -1.45
CA GLN A 154 -5.84 -7.43 -2.57
C GLN A 154 -4.83 -6.28 -2.68
N PRO A 155 -3.52 -6.55 -2.57
CA PRO A 155 -2.49 -5.55 -2.79
C PRO A 155 -2.49 -5.09 -4.25
N TYR A 156 -2.17 -3.82 -4.49
CA TYR A 156 -2.17 -3.18 -5.81
C TYR A 156 -0.88 -2.38 -6.05
N LEU A 157 -0.54 -2.19 -7.33
CA LEU A 157 0.66 -1.51 -7.82
C LEU A 157 0.30 -0.30 -8.70
#